data_AF-A0A7X8VCZ7-F1
#
_entry.id   AF-A0A7X8VCZ7-F1
#
_cell.length_a   1.000
_cell.length_b   1.000
_cell.length_c   1.000
_cell.angle_alpha   90.00
_cell.angle_beta   90.00
_cell.angle_gamma   90.00
#
_symmetry.space_group_name_H-M   'P 1'
#
loop_
_entity.id
_entity.type
_entity.pdbx_description
1 polymer ?
#
loop_
_entity_poly.entity_id
_entity_poly.type
_entity_poly.pdbx_seq_one_letter_code
_entity_poly.pdbx_strand_id
1 'polypeptide(L)'
;LSLNKFLAAAVETIVNAGLLPLASIFIEPAKILFLNNAINHGILGPLGVEQVTEMGKSIFFLLETNPGPGLGVLLAYWLIGKGMAKESAPGAIVIHFFGGIHEIYFPYVLMNPILLLAVILGGGAGVFTFVILGAGLVATPSPGSIFAELAMTPKGGYLPVLAGIGISALVSFLMSSVLLKRFGSYEDESIQEAQERVDQLKGKRAYSAISKEQTVNKIVFACDGGMGSSAMGASILRKKIKEAGLNIKVVNVAIHEIPGDADIVIAHRELSERVQAASPKAEHIFIEAFVNNPIYDEIVENLKK
;
A
#
# COMPACT_ATOMS: atom_id res chain seq x y z
N LEU A 1 -14.38 3.20 8.75
CA LEU A 1 -15.32 2.27 8.06
C LEU A 1 -16.16 2.95 6.97
N SER A 2 -16.65 4.18 7.17
CA SER A 2 -17.48 4.89 6.17
C SER A 2 -16.76 5.23 4.86
N LEU A 3 -15.52 5.74 4.94
CA LEU A 3 -14.76 6.16 3.75
C LEU A 3 -14.44 5.01 2.79
N ASN A 4 -14.02 3.85 3.32
CA ASN A 4 -13.72 2.68 2.50
C ASN A 4 -14.96 2.17 1.77
N LYS A 5 -16.13 2.14 2.45
CA LYS A 5 -17.41 1.75 1.84
C LYS A 5 -17.85 2.72 0.76
N PHE A 6 -17.65 4.02 0.97
CA PHE A 6 -17.97 5.05 -0.02
C PHE A 6 -17.08 4.92 -1.27
N LEU A 7 -15.76 4.81 -1.10
CA LEU A 7 -14.82 4.62 -2.21
C LEU A 7 -15.12 3.33 -2.96
N ALA A 8 -15.51 2.26 -2.22
CA ALA A 8 -15.89 1.01 -2.83
C ALA A 8 -17.12 1.13 -3.72
N ALA A 9 -18.20 1.72 -3.21
CA ALA A 9 -19.42 1.95 -3.96
C ALA A 9 -19.20 2.88 -5.17
N ALA A 10 -18.32 3.88 -5.04
CA ALA A 10 -17.98 4.78 -6.14
C ALA A 10 -17.26 4.05 -7.27
N VAL A 11 -16.26 3.22 -6.96
CA VAL A 11 -15.55 2.40 -7.94
C VAL A 11 -16.52 1.41 -8.60
N GLU A 12 -17.34 0.71 -7.82
CA GLU A 12 -18.33 -0.25 -8.33
C GLU A 12 -19.34 0.40 -9.30
N THR A 13 -19.83 1.60 -8.99
CA THR A 13 -20.75 2.35 -9.87
C THR A 13 -20.10 2.69 -11.22
N ILE A 14 -18.82 3.11 -11.20
CA ILE A 14 -18.07 3.45 -12.43
C ILE A 14 -17.84 2.21 -13.29
N VAL A 15 -17.53 1.08 -12.65
CA VAL A 15 -17.36 -0.20 -13.32
C VAL A 15 -18.64 -0.62 -14.03
N ASN A 16 -19.77 -0.56 -13.32
CA ASN A 16 -21.09 -0.90 -13.86
C ASN A 16 -21.54 0.04 -14.99
N ALA A 17 -21.10 1.30 -14.96
CA ALA A 17 -21.37 2.29 -16.01
C ALA A 17 -20.45 2.15 -17.25
N GLY A 18 -19.45 1.25 -17.23
CA GLY A 18 -18.49 1.09 -18.33
C GLY A 18 -17.48 2.24 -18.45
N LEU A 19 -17.36 3.09 -17.42
CA LEU A 19 -16.52 4.30 -17.42
C LEU A 19 -15.18 4.07 -16.72
N LEU A 20 -14.58 2.89 -16.89
CA LEU A 20 -13.37 2.44 -16.18
C LEU A 20 -12.22 3.48 -16.11
N PRO A 21 -11.91 4.28 -17.16
CA PRO A 21 -10.87 5.30 -17.06
C PRO A 21 -11.09 6.31 -15.92
N LEU A 22 -12.34 6.62 -15.61
CA LEU A 22 -12.72 7.54 -14.53
C LEU A 22 -12.50 6.95 -13.14
N ALA A 23 -12.37 5.63 -13.01
CA ALA A 23 -12.07 5.00 -11.72
C ALA A 23 -10.75 5.51 -11.13
N SER A 24 -9.82 5.96 -11.97
CA SER A 24 -8.53 6.55 -11.57
C SER A 24 -8.68 7.80 -10.71
N ILE A 25 -9.80 8.52 -10.80
CA ILE A 25 -10.13 9.67 -9.94
C ILE A 25 -10.22 9.24 -8.46
N PHE A 26 -10.61 8.00 -8.20
CA PHE A 26 -10.73 7.43 -6.85
C PHE A 26 -9.56 6.53 -6.49
N ILE A 27 -9.08 5.72 -7.44
CA ILE A 27 -8.02 4.74 -7.21
C ILE A 27 -6.70 5.45 -6.88
N GLU A 28 -6.27 6.44 -7.66
CA GLU A 28 -4.96 7.06 -7.47
C GLU A 28 -4.84 7.81 -6.14
N PRO A 29 -5.81 8.65 -5.72
CA PRO A 29 -5.77 9.25 -4.38
C PRO A 29 -5.83 8.20 -3.26
N ALA A 30 -6.64 7.17 -3.43
CA ALA A 30 -6.77 6.12 -2.43
C ALA A 30 -5.46 5.33 -2.26
N LYS A 31 -4.73 5.04 -3.35
CA LYS A 31 -3.40 4.43 -3.30
C LYS A 31 -2.45 5.27 -2.45
N ILE A 32 -2.32 6.57 -2.75
CA ILE A 32 -1.44 7.50 -2.01
C ILE A 32 -1.85 7.61 -0.53
N LEU A 33 -3.14 7.47 -0.24
CA LEU A 33 -3.69 7.39 1.11
C LEU A 33 -3.62 5.98 1.72
N PHE A 34 -2.85 5.04 1.18
CA PHE A 34 -2.68 3.66 1.68
C PHE A 34 -3.99 2.87 1.80
N LEU A 35 -4.94 3.12 0.89
CA LEU A 35 -6.21 2.38 0.77
C LEU A 35 -6.17 1.33 -0.34
N ASN A 36 -4.98 1.04 -0.90
CA ASN A 36 -4.76 0.06 -1.94
C ASN A 36 -5.28 -1.34 -1.57
N ASN A 37 -5.02 -1.84 -0.35
CA ASN A 37 -5.53 -3.15 0.08
C ASN A 37 -7.07 -3.20 0.12
N ALA A 38 -7.71 -2.11 0.58
CA ALA A 38 -9.17 -2.04 0.64
C ALA A 38 -9.80 -2.04 -0.77
N ILE A 39 -9.14 -1.42 -1.74
CA ILE A 39 -9.62 -1.40 -3.13
C ILE A 39 -9.35 -2.75 -3.81
N ASN A 40 -8.12 -3.24 -3.70
CA ASN A 40 -7.67 -4.43 -4.41
C ASN A 40 -8.32 -5.69 -3.82
N HIS A 41 -8.19 -5.96 -2.53
CA HIS A 41 -8.79 -7.16 -1.92
C HIS A 41 -10.28 -7.02 -1.64
N GLY A 42 -10.80 -5.80 -1.46
CA GLY A 42 -12.20 -5.58 -1.12
C GLY A 42 -13.15 -5.52 -2.32
N ILE A 43 -12.67 -5.15 -3.51
CA ILE A 43 -13.54 -4.87 -4.67
C ILE A 43 -12.97 -5.47 -5.95
N LEU A 44 -11.77 -5.02 -6.36
CA LEU A 44 -11.23 -5.33 -7.69
C LEU A 44 -10.83 -6.80 -7.83
N GLY A 45 -10.28 -7.37 -6.77
CA GLY A 45 -9.85 -8.76 -6.70
C GLY A 45 -11.02 -9.73 -6.90
N PRO A 46 -12.09 -9.66 -6.10
CA PRO A 46 -13.29 -10.49 -6.29
C PRO A 46 -13.89 -10.37 -7.69
N LEU A 47 -14.09 -9.15 -8.20
CA LEU A 47 -14.59 -8.92 -9.56
C LEU A 47 -13.65 -9.51 -10.63
N GLY A 48 -12.34 -9.42 -10.40
CA GLY A 48 -11.34 -9.99 -11.28
C GLY A 48 -11.37 -11.51 -11.33
N VAL A 49 -11.56 -12.18 -10.19
CA VAL A 49 -11.67 -13.65 -10.10
C VAL A 49 -12.93 -14.15 -10.82
N GLU A 50 -14.06 -13.48 -10.63
CA GLU A 50 -15.29 -13.78 -11.35
C GLU A 50 -15.09 -13.65 -12.87
N GLN A 51 -14.50 -12.53 -13.31
CA GLN A 51 -14.24 -12.25 -14.73
C GLN A 51 -13.23 -13.23 -15.36
N VAL A 52 -12.20 -13.65 -14.63
CA VAL A 52 -11.23 -14.65 -15.11
C VAL A 52 -11.89 -16.01 -15.33
N THR A 53 -12.86 -16.37 -14.50
CA THR A 53 -13.55 -17.67 -14.63
C THR A 53 -14.29 -17.77 -15.98
N GLU A 54 -14.79 -16.65 -16.50
CA GLU A 54 -15.52 -16.60 -17.77
C GLU A 54 -14.62 -16.26 -18.97
N MET A 55 -13.73 -15.28 -18.82
CA MET A 55 -12.97 -14.69 -19.94
C MET A 55 -11.47 -15.04 -19.93
N GLY A 56 -11.00 -15.77 -18.91
CA GLY A 56 -9.59 -16.18 -18.76
C GLY A 56 -8.61 -15.06 -18.39
N LYS A 57 -9.08 -13.81 -18.28
CA LYS A 57 -8.30 -12.63 -17.86
C LYS A 57 -9.22 -11.55 -17.32
N SER A 58 -8.69 -10.64 -16.52
CA SER A 58 -9.40 -9.48 -16.01
C SER A 58 -8.58 -8.19 -16.05
N ILE A 59 -9.23 -7.11 -16.48
CA ILE A 59 -8.67 -5.74 -16.39
C ILE A 59 -8.61 -5.22 -14.95
N PHE A 60 -9.46 -5.74 -14.04
CA PHE A 60 -9.54 -5.25 -12.67
C PHE A 60 -8.22 -5.42 -11.91
N PHE A 61 -7.45 -6.45 -12.24
CA PHE A 61 -6.12 -6.66 -11.67
C PHE A 61 -5.09 -5.60 -12.09
N LEU A 62 -5.30 -4.89 -13.21
CA LEU A 62 -4.40 -3.84 -13.71
C LEU A 62 -4.72 -2.45 -13.14
N LEU A 63 -5.95 -2.22 -12.70
CA LEU A 63 -6.42 -0.88 -12.31
C LEU A 63 -5.61 -0.28 -11.15
N GLU A 64 -5.29 -1.11 -10.14
CA GLU A 64 -4.50 -0.68 -8.98
C GLU A 64 -3.01 -0.97 -9.18
N THR A 65 -2.67 -2.10 -9.82
CA THR A 65 -1.29 -2.58 -9.90
C THR A 65 -0.47 -1.96 -11.02
N ASN A 66 -1.06 -1.14 -11.90
CA ASN A 66 -0.34 -0.41 -12.93
C ASN A 66 0.71 0.53 -12.32
N PRO A 67 2.02 0.31 -12.59
CA PRO A 67 3.11 1.10 -12.03
C PRO A 67 3.39 2.36 -12.86
N GLY A 68 2.76 2.50 -14.02
CA GLY A 68 2.96 3.60 -14.96
C GLY A 68 2.81 5.00 -14.33
N PRO A 69 1.72 5.33 -13.60
CA PRO A 69 1.54 6.66 -13.03
C PRO A 69 2.69 7.05 -12.10
N GLY A 70 3.06 6.15 -11.16
CA GLY A 70 4.18 6.37 -10.25
C GLY A 70 5.53 6.49 -10.97
N LEU A 71 5.77 5.65 -11.98
CA LEU A 71 6.97 5.72 -12.80
C LEU A 71 7.09 7.09 -13.49
N GLY A 72 5.99 7.61 -14.04
CA GLY A 72 5.98 8.92 -14.69
C GLY A 72 6.35 10.07 -13.75
N VAL A 73 5.81 10.08 -12.52
CA VAL A 73 6.19 11.05 -11.47
C VAL A 73 7.67 10.96 -11.16
N LEU A 74 8.19 9.76 -10.91
CA LEU A 74 9.59 9.55 -10.54
C LEU A 74 10.56 9.94 -11.66
N LEU A 75 10.22 9.63 -12.91
CA LEU A 75 10.99 10.08 -14.09
C LEU A 75 11.00 11.61 -14.19
N ALA A 76 9.90 12.29 -13.87
CA ALA A 76 9.84 13.74 -13.88
C ALA A 76 10.76 14.35 -12.81
N TYR A 77 10.75 13.80 -11.59
CA TYR A 77 11.70 14.21 -10.54
C TYR A 77 13.15 13.94 -10.91
N TRP A 78 13.46 12.78 -11.51
CA TRP A 78 14.82 12.45 -11.91
C TRP A 78 15.35 13.40 -13.00
N LEU A 79 14.55 13.72 -14.02
CA LEU A 79 15.01 14.49 -15.17
C LEU A 79 14.88 16.01 -14.97
N ILE A 80 13.85 16.47 -14.26
CA ILE A 80 13.46 17.90 -14.19
C ILE A 80 13.50 18.44 -12.77
N GLY A 81 13.28 17.59 -11.76
CA GLY A 81 13.37 17.99 -10.36
C GLY A 81 14.77 18.44 -9.96
N LYS A 82 14.88 18.98 -8.75
CA LYS A 82 16.15 19.45 -8.17
C LYS A 82 16.38 18.87 -6.77
N GLY A 83 17.57 19.14 -6.24
CA GLY A 83 17.97 18.75 -4.88
C GLY A 83 17.89 17.24 -4.64
N MET A 84 17.60 16.88 -3.39
CA MET A 84 17.53 15.48 -2.95
C MET A 84 16.46 14.66 -3.71
N ALA A 85 15.37 15.29 -4.14
CA ALA A 85 14.29 14.60 -4.87
C ALA A 85 14.78 14.07 -6.21
N LYS A 86 15.64 14.82 -6.89
CA LYS A 86 16.32 14.37 -8.10
C LYS A 86 17.28 13.21 -7.84
N GLU A 87 18.08 13.31 -6.78
CA GLU A 87 19.14 12.34 -6.47
C GLU A 87 18.61 10.97 -6.04
N SER A 88 17.50 10.96 -5.31
CA SER A 88 16.86 9.73 -4.80
C SER A 88 15.91 9.07 -5.80
N ALA A 89 15.41 9.80 -6.81
CA ALA A 89 14.45 9.29 -7.79
C ALA A 89 14.91 8.02 -8.55
N PRO A 90 16.18 7.88 -9.00
CA PRO A 90 16.63 6.65 -9.67
C PRO A 90 16.51 5.40 -8.80
N GLY A 91 16.86 5.50 -7.50
CA GLY A 91 16.70 4.41 -6.55
C GLY A 91 15.22 4.08 -6.33
N ALA A 92 14.39 5.11 -6.20
CA ALA A 92 12.95 4.96 -6.06
C ALA A 92 12.32 4.27 -7.29
N ILE A 93 12.75 4.59 -8.52
CA ILE A 93 12.29 3.93 -9.76
C ILE A 93 12.57 2.43 -9.69
N VAL A 94 13.75 2.03 -9.24
CA VAL A 94 14.11 0.61 -9.18
C VAL A 94 13.20 -0.15 -8.21
N ILE A 95 12.99 0.40 -7.01
CA ILE A 95 12.17 -0.26 -5.98
C ILE A 95 10.68 -0.25 -6.38
N HIS A 96 10.20 0.83 -6.96
CA HIS A 96 8.81 0.97 -7.44
C HIS A 96 8.52 0.05 -8.63
N PHE A 97 9.22 0.25 -9.75
CA PHE A 97 8.86 -0.38 -11.02
C PHE A 97 9.29 -1.84 -11.11
N PHE A 98 10.52 -2.14 -10.67
CA PHE A 98 11.05 -3.50 -10.70
C PHE A 98 10.76 -4.26 -9.40
N GLY A 99 10.77 -3.58 -8.25
CA GLY A 99 10.44 -4.20 -6.96
C GLY A 99 8.95 -4.32 -6.70
N GLY A 100 8.11 -3.49 -7.33
CA GLY A 100 6.66 -3.52 -7.18
C GLY A 100 6.15 -2.92 -5.87
N ILE A 101 6.95 -2.08 -5.20
CA ILE A 101 6.56 -1.37 -3.97
C ILE A 101 6.11 0.04 -4.36
N HIS A 102 4.81 0.21 -4.55
CA HIS A 102 4.23 1.45 -5.07
C HIS A 102 4.30 2.59 -4.06
N GLU A 103 4.38 2.27 -2.77
CA GLU A 103 4.46 3.23 -1.68
C GLU A 103 5.69 4.14 -1.77
N ILE A 104 6.70 3.75 -2.54
CA ILE A 104 7.96 4.49 -2.70
C ILE A 104 7.77 5.82 -3.47
N TYR A 105 6.80 5.93 -4.38
CA TYR A 105 6.56 7.19 -5.08
C TYR A 105 5.59 8.13 -4.33
N PHE A 106 4.89 7.65 -3.29
CA PHE A 106 3.89 8.46 -2.58
C PHE A 106 4.50 9.70 -1.92
N PRO A 107 5.67 9.67 -1.25
CA PRO A 107 6.31 10.86 -0.70
C PRO A 107 6.49 11.96 -1.75
N TYR A 108 6.88 11.62 -2.97
CA TYR A 108 7.08 12.57 -4.07
C TYR A 108 5.78 13.29 -4.44
N VAL A 109 4.64 12.59 -4.41
CA VAL A 109 3.34 13.22 -4.65
C VAL A 109 2.89 14.04 -3.42
N LEU A 110 3.20 13.60 -2.20
CA LEU A 110 2.84 14.34 -0.99
C LEU A 110 3.66 15.62 -0.77
N MET A 111 4.91 15.67 -1.25
CA MET A 111 5.74 16.89 -1.30
C MET A 111 5.10 17.95 -2.20
N ASN A 112 4.48 17.52 -3.30
CA ASN A 112 3.79 18.41 -4.21
C ASN A 112 2.42 17.85 -4.59
N PRO A 113 1.38 18.05 -3.74
CA PRO A 113 0.07 17.43 -3.91
C PRO A 113 -0.63 17.74 -5.24
N ILE A 114 -0.21 18.78 -5.97
CA ILE A 114 -0.72 19.04 -7.32
C ILE A 114 -0.40 17.90 -8.30
N LEU A 115 0.66 17.13 -8.04
CA LEU A 115 1.04 15.94 -8.82
C LEU A 115 0.01 14.81 -8.72
N LEU A 116 -0.94 14.90 -7.77
CA LEU A 116 -2.10 14.02 -7.75
C LEU A 116 -2.87 14.07 -9.07
N LEU A 117 -2.96 15.24 -9.71
CA LEU A 117 -3.57 15.38 -11.03
C LEU A 117 -2.80 14.59 -12.11
N ALA A 118 -1.47 14.56 -12.03
CA ALA A 118 -0.64 13.85 -13.00
C ALA A 118 -0.83 12.32 -12.89
N VAL A 119 -0.92 11.78 -11.67
CA VAL A 119 -1.18 10.34 -11.49
C VAL A 119 -2.61 9.97 -11.86
N ILE A 120 -3.63 10.80 -11.57
CA ILE A 120 -5.01 10.57 -12.00
C ILE A 120 -5.11 10.52 -13.53
N LEU A 121 -4.51 11.49 -14.22
CA LEU A 121 -4.52 11.55 -15.69
C LEU A 121 -3.72 10.41 -16.30
N GLY A 122 -2.56 10.08 -15.73
CA GLY A 122 -1.75 8.94 -16.14
C GLY A 122 -2.47 7.61 -15.95
N GLY A 123 -3.08 7.39 -14.78
CA GLY A 123 -3.91 6.22 -14.49
C GLY A 123 -5.06 6.11 -15.48
N GLY A 124 -5.82 7.17 -15.67
CA GLY A 124 -6.96 7.21 -16.59
C GLY A 124 -6.56 6.89 -18.03
N ALA A 125 -5.45 7.45 -18.53
CA ALA A 125 -4.94 7.17 -19.86
C ALA A 125 -4.48 5.71 -20.02
N GLY A 126 -3.84 5.14 -18.99
CA GLY A 126 -3.45 3.74 -18.96
C GLY A 126 -4.67 2.81 -18.99
N VAL A 127 -5.65 3.06 -18.13
CA VAL A 127 -6.90 2.29 -18.07
C VAL A 127 -7.68 2.37 -19.38
N PHE A 128 -7.77 3.55 -19.99
CA PHE A 128 -8.37 3.71 -21.31
C PHE A 128 -7.67 2.86 -22.38
N THR A 129 -6.34 2.84 -22.34
CA THR A 129 -5.53 2.02 -23.25
C THR A 129 -5.77 0.53 -23.00
N PHE A 130 -5.84 0.09 -21.74
CA PHE A 130 -6.18 -1.28 -21.37
C PHE A 130 -7.56 -1.69 -21.90
N VAL A 131 -8.56 -0.81 -21.78
CA VAL A 131 -9.92 -1.08 -22.28
C VAL A 131 -9.91 -1.25 -23.80
N ILE A 132 -9.30 -0.32 -24.55
CA ILE A 132 -9.31 -0.36 -26.02
C ILE A 132 -8.52 -1.56 -26.56
N LEU A 133 -7.40 -1.90 -25.93
CA LEU A 133 -6.54 -3.00 -26.38
C LEU A 133 -6.94 -4.35 -25.77
N GLY A 134 -7.96 -4.39 -24.91
CA GLY A 134 -8.41 -5.60 -24.23
C GLY A 134 -7.34 -6.22 -23.32
N ALA A 135 -6.60 -5.39 -22.59
CA ALA A 135 -5.60 -5.85 -21.62
C ALA A 135 -6.26 -6.48 -20.38
N GLY A 136 -5.57 -7.43 -19.76
CA GLY A 136 -6.00 -8.05 -18.51
C GLY A 136 -4.99 -9.08 -18.03
N LEU A 137 -5.06 -9.43 -16.74
CA LEU A 137 -4.21 -10.42 -16.09
C LEU A 137 -5.02 -11.64 -15.65
N VAL A 138 -4.35 -12.76 -15.38
CA VAL A 138 -4.99 -13.99 -14.90
C VAL A 138 -5.19 -14.03 -13.38
N ALA A 139 -4.45 -13.18 -12.65
CA ALA A 139 -4.55 -13.02 -11.20
C ALA A 139 -3.96 -11.66 -10.78
N THR A 140 -4.21 -11.24 -9.53
CA THR A 140 -3.55 -10.05 -8.96
C THR A 140 -2.04 -10.27 -8.85
N PRO A 141 -1.19 -9.43 -9.46
CA PRO A 141 0.25 -9.51 -9.28
C PRO A 141 0.64 -9.07 -7.86
N SER A 142 1.52 -9.84 -7.21
CA SER A 142 2.08 -9.52 -5.90
C SER A 142 3.54 -9.96 -5.82
N PRO A 143 4.49 -9.03 -5.58
CA PRO A 143 4.32 -7.57 -5.54
C PRO A 143 3.91 -7.00 -6.91
N GLY A 144 3.43 -5.75 -6.95
CA GLY A 144 2.97 -5.06 -8.17
C GLY A 144 4.09 -4.61 -9.12
N SER A 145 5.08 -5.48 -9.33
CA SER A 145 6.24 -5.23 -10.18
C SER A 145 5.92 -5.50 -11.65
N ILE A 146 6.66 -4.87 -12.56
CA ILE A 146 6.55 -5.17 -13.99
C ILE A 146 6.77 -6.66 -14.31
N PHE A 147 7.64 -7.33 -13.55
CA PHE A 147 7.89 -8.76 -13.71
C PHE A 147 6.69 -9.61 -13.31
N ALA A 148 6.03 -9.26 -12.20
CA ALA A 148 4.83 -9.94 -11.75
C ALA A 148 3.65 -9.68 -12.69
N GLU A 149 3.47 -8.46 -13.18
CA GLU A 149 2.46 -8.16 -14.20
C GLU A 149 2.67 -8.96 -15.47
N LEU A 150 3.90 -9.01 -15.99
CA LEU A 150 4.23 -9.81 -17.17
C LEU A 150 4.03 -11.31 -16.91
N ALA A 151 4.35 -11.80 -15.71
CA ALA A 151 4.11 -13.20 -15.35
C ALA A 151 2.62 -13.54 -15.28
N MET A 152 1.77 -12.60 -14.82
CA MET A 152 0.32 -12.76 -14.76
C MET A 152 -0.38 -12.40 -16.07
N THR A 153 0.35 -11.94 -17.09
CA THR A 153 -0.21 -11.61 -18.40
C THR A 153 -0.43 -12.89 -19.22
N PRO A 154 -1.65 -13.16 -19.72
CA PRO A 154 -1.90 -14.32 -20.57
C PRO A 154 -1.15 -14.20 -21.90
N LYS A 155 -0.87 -15.35 -22.53
CA LYS A 155 -0.20 -15.39 -23.84
C LYS A 155 -0.95 -14.53 -24.86
N GLY A 156 -0.22 -13.64 -25.55
CA GLY A 156 -0.78 -12.67 -26.50
C GLY A 156 -1.26 -11.36 -25.88
N GLY A 157 -1.33 -11.25 -24.54
CA GLY A 157 -1.74 -10.04 -23.81
C GLY A 157 -0.63 -9.03 -23.51
N TYR A 158 0.64 -9.37 -23.80
CA TYR A 158 1.81 -8.56 -23.43
C TYR A 158 1.78 -7.15 -24.03
N LEU A 159 1.45 -7.02 -25.31
CA LEU A 159 1.43 -5.73 -25.98
C LEU A 159 0.37 -4.79 -25.38
N PRO A 160 -0.91 -5.20 -25.22
CA PRO A 160 -1.91 -4.40 -24.50
C PRO A 160 -1.47 -3.94 -23.10
N VAL A 161 -0.90 -4.84 -22.30
CA VAL A 161 -0.45 -4.53 -20.92
C VAL A 161 0.71 -3.53 -20.95
N LEU A 162 1.76 -3.81 -21.73
CA LEU A 162 2.92 -2.91 -21.82
C LEU A 162 2.54 -1.54 -22.41
N ALA A 163 1.64 -1.49 -23.39
CA ALA A 163 1.16 -0.25 -23.97
C ALA A 163 0.43 0.61 -22.94
N GLY A 164 -0.48 0.04 -22.14
CA GLY A 164 -1.18 0.81 -21.11
C GLY A 164 -0.27 1.30 -20.00
N ILE A 165 0.69 0.48 -19.52
CA ILE A 165 1.71 0.91 -18.55
C ILE A 165 2.56 2.05 -19.13
N GLY A 166 3.02 1.90 -20.37
CA GLY A 166 3.84 2.88 -21.07
C GLY A 166 3.13 4.22 -21.30
N ILE A 167 1.88 4.20 -21.77
CA ILE A 167 1.05 5.40 -21.94
C ILE A 167 0.78 6.07 -20.59
N SER A 168 0.51 5.29 -19.56
CA SER A 168 0.29 5.79 -18.22
C SER A 168 1.51 6.53 -17.67
N ALA A 169 2.70 5.94 -17.84
CA ALA A 169 3.97 6.56 -17.48
C ALA A 169 4.25 7.83 -18.30
N LEU A 170 4.00 7.79 -19.62
CA LEU A 170 4.23 8.93 -20.49
C LEU A 170 3.34 10.13 -20.12
N VAL A 171 2.04 9.91 -19.94
CA VAL A 171 1.09 10.98 -19.58
C VAL A 171 1.42 11.54 -18.21
N SER A 172 1.67 10.68 -17.22
CA SER A 172 2.04 11.15 -15.89
C SER A 172 3.38 11.89 -15.88
N PHE A 173 4.36 11.43 -16.65
CA PHE A 173 5.65 12.11 -16.82
C PHE A 173 5.47 13.50 -17.42
N LEU A 174 4.74 13.64 -18.53
CA LEU A 174 4.53 14.93 -19.19
C LEU A 174 3.78 15.91 -18.28
N MET A 175 2.74 15.45 -17.59
CA MET A 175 1.98 16.28 -16.66
C MET A 175 2.83 16.69 -15.45
N SER A 176 3.51 15.74 -14.81
CA SER A 176 4.43 16.00 -13.70
C SER A 176 5.53 16.97 -14.10
N SER A 177 6.11 16.80 -15.29
CA SER A 177 7.14 17.69 -15.85
C SER A 177 6.68 19.15 -15.95
N VAL A 178 5.45 19.38 -16.40
CA VAL A 178 4.86 20.72 -16.50
C VAL A 178 4.56 21.29 -15.13
N LEU A 179 3.98 20.48 -14.23
CA LEU A 179 3.61 20.91 -12.89
C LEU A 179 4.84 21.23 -12.03
N LEU A 180 5.89 20.41 -12.06
CA LEU A 180 7.15 20.67 -11.37
C LEU A 180 7.81 21.96 -11.84
N LYS A 181 7.81 22.24 -13.15
CA LYS A 181 8.37 23.50 -13.67
C LYS A 181 7.60 24.74 -13.24
N ARG A 182 6.28 24.64 -13.06
CA ARG A 182 5.41 25.78 -12.73
C ARG A 182 5.23 25.99 -11.22
N PHE A 183 5.24 24.90 -10.46
CA PHE A 183 4.89 24.87 -9.04
C PHE A 183 6.00 24.25 -8.17
N GLY A 184 7.23 24.15 -8.70
CA GLY A 184 8.38 23.52 -8.02
C GLY A 184 8.93 24.27 -6.80
N SER A 185 8.30 25.36 -6.36
CA SER A 185 8.73 26.12 -5.18
C SER A 185 8.53 25.37 -3.85
N TYR A 186 7.92 24.18 -3.86
CA TYR A 186 7.81 23.29 -2.70
C TYR A 186 9.02 22.35 -2.52
N GLU A 187 10.07 22.51 -3.34
CA GLU A 187 11.31 21.71 -3.27
C GLU A 187 12.15 21.92 -1.99
N ASP A 188 11.79 22.87 -1.12
CA ASP A 188 12.45 23.10 0.17
C ASP A 188 11.88 22.24 1.33
N GLU A 189 10.75 21.56 1.15
CA GLU A 189 10.39 20.46 2.08
C GLU A 189 11.33 19.28 1.79
N SER A 190 12.13 18.90 2.78
CA SER A 190 13.04 17.75 2.61
C SER A 190 12.23 16.48 2.38
N ILE A 191 12.71 15.56 1.52
CA ILE A 191 12.09 14.23 1.35
C ILE A 191 11.88 13.55 2.71
N GLN A 192 12.76 13.80 3.68
CA GLN A 192 12.63 13.29 5.03
C GLN A 192 11.30 13.72 5.68
N GLU A 193 10.89 14.99 5.56
CA GLU A 193 9.60 15.45 6.11
C GLU A 193 8.39 14.84 5.39
N ALA A 194 8.48 14.63 4.08
CA ALA A 194 7.43 13.94 3.34
C ALA A 194 7.36 12.44 3.63
N GLN A 195 8.52 11.82 3.86
CA GLN A 195 8.63 10.45 4.36
C GLN A 195 8.00 10.35 5.75
N GLU A 196 8.26 11.30 6.64
CA GLU A 196 7.60 11.38 7.95
C GLU A 196 6.08 11.54 7.82
N ARG A 197 5.57 12.33 6.86
CA ARG A 197 4.11 12.40 6.59
C ARG A 197 3.56 11.07 6.10
N VAL A 198 4.28 10.35 5.24
CA VAL A 198 3.93 8.99 4.83
C VAL A 198 3.88 8.06 6.04
N ASP A 199 4.90 8.10 6.89
CA ASP A 199 4.99 7.25 8.07
C ASP A 199 3.91 7.64 9.10
N GLN A 200 3.54 8.92 9.20
CA GLN A 200 2.38 9.37 9.97
C GLN A 200 1.05 8.94 9.36
N LEU A 201 0.91 8.82 8.03
CA LEU A 201 -0.33 8.35 7.38
C LEU A 201 -0.50 6.84 7.49
N LYS A 202 0.60 6.07 7.32
CA LYS A 202 0.66 4.64 7.63
C LYS A 202 0.39 4.41 9.12
N GLY A 203 1.10 5.16 9.95
CA GLY A 203 0.99 5.17 11.40
C GLY A 203 -0.40 5.55 11.88
N LYS A 204 -1.05 6.62 11.41
CA LYS A 204 -2.39 7.04 11.87
C LYS A 204 -3.48 5.98 11.71
N ARG A 205 -3.32 4.99 10.82
CA ARG A 205 -4.26 3.86 10.69
C ARG A 205 -3.88 2.64 11.52
N ALA A 206 -2.60 2.43 11.81
CA ALA A 206 -2.16 1.45 12.80
C ALA A 206 -2.29 1.96 14.25
N TYR A 207 -2.26 3.28 14.45
CA TYR A 207 -2.05 3.98 15.73
C TYR A 207 -3.32 4.54 16.36
N SER A 208 -4.51 4.36 15.76
CA SER A 208 -5.76 4.70 16.48
C SER A 208 -6.04 3.80 17.71
N ALA A 209 -5.07 2.98 18.15
CA ALA A 209 -5.16 2.11 19.31
C ALA A 209 -4.18 2.44 20.46
N ILE A 210 -2.96 2.97 20.21
CA ILE A 210 -1.96 3.15 21.30
C ILE A 210 -2.15 4.49 22.02
N SER A 211 -2.87 4.46 23.14
CA SER A 211 -2.95 5.58 24.07
C SER A 211 -1.58 5.86 24.70
N LYS A 212 -1.06 7.06 24.46
CA LYS A 212 0.27 7.59 24.85
C LYS A 212 0.62 7.56 26.36
N GLU A 213 -0.23 7.01 27.23
CA GLU A 213 -0.10 7.16 28.69
C GLU A 213 0.21 5.84 29.42
N GLN A 214 0.36 4.71 28.74
CA GLN A 214 0.62 3.42 29.40
C GLN A 214 2.05 2.91 29.21
N THR A 215 2.68 2.56 30.33
CA THR A 215 3.97 1.87 30.38
C THR A 215 3.79 0.43 29.88
N VAL A 216 4.26 0.15 28.67
CA VAL A 216 4.14 -1.18 28.05
C VAL A 216 5.26 -2.09 28.56
N ASN A 217 4.90 -3.18 29.24
CA ASN A 217 5.82 -4.18 29.77
C ASN A 217 5.71 -5.52 29.02
N LYS A 218 4.54 -5.83 28.44
CA LYS A 218 4.28 -7.12 27.79
C LYS A 218 3.50 -6.98 26.48
N ILE A 219 4.08 -7.55 25.42
CA ILE A 219 3.46 -7.67 24.10
C ILE A 219 3.21 -9.15 23.79
N VAL A 220 2.00 -9.47 23.35
CA VAL A 220 1.54 -10.83 23.11
C VAL A 220 1.12 -10.98 21.65
N PHE A 221 1.66 -11.97 20.96
CA PHE A 221 1.19 -12.38 19.63
C PHE A 221 0.16 -13.50 19.78
N ALA A 222 -1.06 -13.29 19.28
CA ALA A 222 -2.14 -14.26 19.33
C ALA A 222 -2.45 -14.85 17.95
N CYS A 223 -2.53 -16.18 17.86
CA CYS A 223 -3.08 -16.91 16.71
C CYS A 223 -3.95 -18.08 17.18
N ASP A 224 -4.68 -18.73 16.28
CA ASP A 224 -5.66 -19.76 16.65
C ASP A 224 -5.02 -20.95 17.40
N GLY A 225 -3.83 -21.37 16.98
CA GLY A 225 -3.12 -22.54 17.54
C GLY A 225 -1.87 -22.26 18.36
N GLY A 226 -1.51 -20.99 18.61
CA GLY A 226 -0.30 -20.60 19.35
C GLY A 226 1.06 -20.92 18.69
N MET A 227 1.09 -21.77 17.67
CA MET A 227 2.30 -22.18 16.93
C MET A 227 2.08 -21.95 15.43
N GLY A 228 2.83 -21.00 14.85
CA GLY A 228 2.68 -20.61 13.44
C GLY A 228 3.33 -19.27 13.11
N SER A 229 2.75 -18.52 12.18
CA SER A 229 3.22 -17.20 11.73
C SER A 229 3.38 -16.17 12.87
N SER A 230 2.61 -16.30 13.95
CA SER A 230 2.71 -15.50 15.18
C SER A 230 4.05 -15.67 15.92
N ALA A 231 4.63 -16.88 15.93
CA ALA A 231 5.93 -17.15 16.55
C ALA A 231 7.07 -16.45 15.79
N MET A 232 6.94 -16.37 14.46
CA MET A 232 7.88 -15.66 13.61
C MET A 232 7.81 -14.14 13.84
N GLY A 233 6.60 -13.57 13.85
CA GLY A 233 6.38 -12.15 14.17
C GLY A 233 6.90 -11.79 15.57
N ALA A 234 6.62 -12.63 16.57
CA ALA A 234 7.13 -12.47 17.94
C ALA A 234 8.66 -12.48 18.00
N SER A 235 9.31 -13.35 17.23
CA SER A 235 10.78 -13.43 17.17
C SER A 235 11.40 -12.20 16.55
N ILE A 236 10.80 -11.68 15.47
CA ILE A 236 11.23 -10.45 14.79
C ILE A 236 11.12 -9.26 15.74
N LEU A 237 9.95 -9.07 16.37
CA LEU A 237 9.74 -7.94 17.29
C LEU A 237 10.65 -8.04 18.53
N ARG A 238 10.81 -9.25 19.10
CA ARG A 238 11.71 -9.49 20.24
C ARG A 238 13.16 -9.09 19.92
N LYS A 239 13.64 -9.40 18.71
CA LYS A 239 14.96 -9.01 18.25
C LYS A 239 15.08 -7.48 18.17
N LYS A 240 14.12 -6.80 17.54
CA LYS A 240 14.12 -5.33 17.41
C LYS A 240 14.01 -4.59 18.74
N ILE A 241 13.18 -5.08 19.68
CA ILE A 241 13.07 -4.53 21.05
C ILE A 241 14.40 -4.67 21.81
N LYS A 242 15.08 -5.81 21.67
CA LYS A 242 16.40 -6.03 22.28
C LYS A 242 17.46 -5.11 21.68
N GLU A 243 17.47 -4.94 20.36
CA GLU A 243 18.36 -4.00 19.65
C GLU A 243 18.10 -2.54 20.06
N ALA A 244 16.85 -2.20 20.39
CA ALA A 244 16.45 -0.91 20.90
C ALA A 244 16.78 -0.69 22.40
N GLY A 245 17.27 -1.70 23.11
CA GLY A 245 17.58 -1.61 24.54
C GLY A 245 16.35 -1.52 25.45
N LEU A 246 15.16 -1.89 24.96
CA LEU A 246 13.91 -1.84 25.70
C LEU A 246 13.71 -3.14 26.49
N ASN A 247 13.28 -3.03 27.75
CA ASN A 247 13.02 -4.18 28.62
C ASN A 247 11.55 -4.64 28.56
N ILE A 248 11.10 -5.05 27.38
CA ILE A 248 9.70 -5.43 27.11
C ILE A 248 9.62 -6.92 26.79
N LYS A 249 8.69 -7.63 27.44
CA LYS A 249 8.50 -9.07 27.25
C LYS A 249 7.60 -9.35 26.04
N VAL A 250 8.16 -9.98 25.01
CA VAL A 250 7.40 -10.40 23.82
C VAL A 250 7.16 -11.91 23.84
N VAL A 251 5.90 -12.35 23.82
CA VAL A 251 5.51 -13.78 23.80
C VAL A 251 4.50 -14.06 22.69
N ASN A 252 4.34 -15.32 22.30
CA ASN A 252 3.27 -15.80 21.43
C ASN A 252 2.46 -16.86 22.18
N VAL A 253 1.13 -16.83 22.02
CA VAL A 253 0.21 -17.80 22.64
C VAL A 253 -0.98 -18.07 21.72
N ALA A 254 -1.79 -19.09 22.05
CA ALA A 254 -3.10 -19.26 21.45
C ALA A 254 -4.09 -18.19 21.97
N ILE A 255 -5.15 -17.88 21.21
CA ILE A 255 -6.15 -16.87 21.60
C ILE A 255 -6.75 -17.13 23.00
N HIS A 256 -6.99 -18.40 23.34
CA HIS A 256 -7.56 -18.78 24.64
C HIS A 256 -6.56 -18.75 25.80
N GLU A 257 -5.28 -18.50 25.52
CA GLU A 257 -4.18 -18.45 26.49
C GLU A 257 -3.61 -17.04 26.65
N ILE A 258 -4.28 -16.01 26.09
CA ILE A 258 -3.84 -14.63 26.23
C ILE A 258 -3.84 -14.27 27.73
N PRO A 259 -2.68 -13.90 28.30
CA PRO A 259 -2.60 -13.60 29.72
C PRO A 259 -3.29 -12.27 30.01
N GLY A 260 -3.96 -12.18 31.16
CA GLY A 260 -4.72 -10.99 31.55
C GLY A 260 -3.88 -9.74 31.84
N ASP A 261 -2.55 -9.89 31.91
CA ASP A 261 -1.56 -8.81 32.06
C ASP A 261 -0.85 -8.46 30.75
N ALA A 262 -1.45 -8.83 29.61
CA ALA A 262 -1.02 -8.35 28.30
C ALA A 262 -1.36 -6.87 28.14
N ASP A 263 -0.36 -6.03 27.88
CA ASP A 263 -0.57 -4.61 27.60
C ASP A 263 -0.98 -4.43 26.13
N ILE A 264 -0.27 -5.10 25.22
CA ILE A 264 -0.56 -5.09 23.77
C ILE A 264 -0.74 -6.53 23.27
N VAL A 265 -1.79 -6.79 22.50
CA VAL A 265 -2.01 -8.03 21.76
C VAL A 265 -1.98 -7.77 20.25
N ILE A 266 -1.08 -8.46 19.55
CA ILE A 266 -0.92 -8.42 18.10
C ILE A 266 -1.52 -9.69 17.49
N ALA A 267 -2.46 -9.56 16.56
CA ALA A 267 -3.12 -10.71 15.94
C ALA A 267 -3.48 -10.47 14.47
N HIS A 268 -3.82 -11.55 13.75
CA HIS A 268 -4.33 -11.42 12.39
C HIS A 268 -5.71 -10.74 12.40
N ARG A 269 -5.99 -9.90 11.40
CA ARG A 269 -7.23 -9.14 11.30
C ARG A 269 -8.49 -10.01 11.30
N GLU A 270 -8.44 -11.20 10.70
CA GLU A 270 -9.56 -12.16 10.69
C GLU A 270 -9.91 -12.70 12.09
N LEU A 271 -9.01 -12.56 13.07
CA LEU A 271 -9.18 -13.06 14.43
C LEU A 271 -9.62 -11.96 15.40
N SER A 272 -9.96 -10.76 14.91
CA SER A 272 -10.15 -9.58 15.74
C SER A 272 -11.24 -9.72 16.80
N GLU A 273 -12.39 -10.27 16.42
CA GLU A 273 -13.52 -10.44 17.34
C GLU A 273 -13.19 -11.42 18.47
N ARG A 274 -12.50 -12.52 18.12
CA ARG A 274 -12.09 -13.56 19.09
C ARG A 274 -11.04 -13.03 20.06
N VAL A 275 -10.09 -12.25 19.57
CA VAL A 275 -9.02 -11.64 20.39
C VAL A 275 -9.58 -10.56 21.31
N GLN A 276 -10.50 -9.74 20.82
CA GLN A 276 -11.19 -8.72 21.63
C GLN A 276 -12.00 -9.36 22.76
N ALA A 277 -12.71 -10.44 22.49
CA ALA A 277 -13.46 -11.18 23.50
C ALA A 277 -12.54 -11.83 24.55
N ALA A 278 -11.39 -12.36 24.14
CA ALA A 278 -10.44 -13.02 25.04
C ALA A 278 -9.59 -12.05 25.88
N SER A 279 -9.37 -10.82 25.40
CA SER A 279 -8.47 -9.85 26.05
C SER A 279 -9.05 -8.42 26.06
N PRO A 280 -10.20 -8.19 26.69
CA PRO A 280 -10.94 -6.93 26.58
C PRO A 280 -10.23 -5.72 27.22
N LYS A 281 -9.22 -5.95 28.05
CA LYS A 281 -8.44 -4.91 28.76
C LYS A 281 -7.13 -4.55 28.06
N ALA A 282 -6.68 -5.41 27.15
CA ALA A 282 -5.44 -5.20 26.43
C ALA A 282 -5.68 -4.31 25.22
N GLU A 283 -4.64 -3.63 24.78
CA GLU A 283 -4.67 -2.91 23.54
C GLU A 283 -4.47 -3.85 22.35
N HIS A 284 -5.17 -3.63 21.23
CA HIS A 284 -5.15 -4.57 20.10
C HIS A 284 -4.59 -3.95 18.83
N ILE A 285 -3.59 -4.63 18.25
CA ILE A 285 -3.02 -4.30 16.95
C ILE A 285 -3.33 -5.45 15.99
N PHE A 286 -4.14 -5.17 14.98
CA PHE A 286 -4.52 -6.15 13.97
C PHE A 286 -3.71 -5.97 12.69
N ILE A 287 -3.07 -7.05 12.24
CA ILE A 287 -2.19 -7.08 11.07
C ILE A 287 -2.69 -8.06 10.01
N GLU A 288 -2.32 -7.84 8.75
CA GLU A 288 -2.68 -8.70 7.62
C GLU A 288 -1.57 -9.74 7.30
N ALA A 289 -0.34 -9.51 7.78
CA ALA A 289 0.76 -10.46 7.65
C ALA A 289 1.74 -10.32 8.82
N PHE A 290 2.29 -11.44 9.31
CA PHE A 290 3.27 -11.47 10.41
C PHE A 290 4.73 -11.36 9.95
N VAL A 291 5.00 -11.47 8.65
CA VAL A 291 6.35 -11.50 8.08
C VAL A 291 6.56 -10.27 7.22
N ASN A 292 7.73 -9.64 7.31
CA ASN A 292 8.08 -8.41 6.58
C ASN A 292 7.08 -7.26 6.79
N ASN A 293 6.50 -7.18 7.99
CA ASN A 293 5.56 -6.12 8.32
C ASN A 293 6.31 -4.90 8.91
N PRO A 294 6.26 -3.72 8.26
CA PRO A 294 6.94 -2.51 8.74
C PRO A 294 6.42 -2.02 10.10
N ILE A 295 5.23 -2.47 10.52
CA ILE A 295 4.62 -2.10 11.80
C ILE A 295 5.51 -2.42 13.01
N TYR A 296 6.41 -3.41 12.91
CA TYR A 296 7.31 -3.76 14.00
C TYR A 296 8.35 -2.67 14.27
N ASP A 297 8.79 -1.96 13.24
CA ASP A 297 9.69 -0.82 13.40
C ASP A 297 8.97 0.36 14.04
N GLU A 298 7.73 0.64 13.61
CA GLU A 298 6.87 1.68 14.19
C GLU A 298 6.56 1.43 15.67
N ILE A 299 6.27 0.18 16.05
CA ILE A 299 6.05 -0.20 17.45
C ILE A 299 7.29 0.11 18.28
N VAL A 300 8.47 -0.28 17.79
CA VAL A 300 9.74 -0.08 18.52
C VAL A 300 10.10 1.39 18.64
N GLU A 301 9.91 2.19 17.59
CA GLU A 301 10.16 3.64 17.64
C GLU A 301 9.24 4.38 18.60
N ASN A 302 7.97 3.98 18.68
CA ASN A 302 7.04 4.62 19.61
C ASN A 302 7.27 4.18 21.06
N LEU A 303 7.71 2.94 21.29
CA LEU A 303 8.09 2.47 22.63
C LEU A 303 9.39 3.11 23.15
N LYS A 304 10.16 3.80 22.29
CA LYS A 304 11.33 4.59 22.69
C LYS A 304 11.00 6.02 23.14
N LYS A 305 9.81 6.53 22.80
CA LYS A 305 9.36 7.91 23.16
C LYS A 305 8.82 7.94 24.58
#